data_AF-A0A5J4R022-F1
#
_entry.id   AF-A0A5J4R022-F1
#
_cell.length_a   1.000
_cell.length_b   1.000
_cell.length_c   1.000
_cell.angle_alpha   90.00
_cell.angle_beta   90.00
_cell.angle_gamma   90.00
#
_symmetry.space_group_name_H-M   'P 1'
#
loop_
_entity.id
_entity.type
_entity.pdbx_description
1 polymer ?
#
loop_
_entity_poly.entity_id
_entity_poly.type
_entity_poly.pdbx_seq_one_letter_code
_entity_poly.pdbx_strand_id
1 'polypeptide(L)'
;MMPAVAGDPKQNYKQGFSTVIKDKQFYDQNFYKFFPKSKQVITNESQSILDKIEQLEERKLKIKELQIKNEKKPFGVAYEHCGSTLIALAPKNYWLRQEFNKKYPVVIKLKGMSLKMNSQINKDAYENNIKNGTVVKGKNTSLRQHIERNEEDE
;
A
#
# COMPACT_ATOMS: atom_id res chain seq x y z
N MET A 1 5.58 -0.64 16.84
CA MET A 1 5.54 0.83 16.68
C MET A 1 5.86 1.14 15.23
N MET A 2 4.93 1.72 14.47
CA MET A 2 5.16 2.04 13.05
C MET A 2 5.60 3.51 12.96
N PRO A 3 6.88 3.82 12.66
CA PRO A 3 7.35 5.20 12.59
C PRO A 3 6.66 5.92 11.43
N ALA A 4 6.06 7.08 11.71
CA ALA A 4 5.62 8.00 10.66
C ALA A 4 6.84 8.79 10.17
N VAL A 5 7.14 8.67 8.88
CA VAL A 5 8.26 9.37 8.23
C VAL A 5 7.67 10.53 7.44
N ALA A 6 7.95 11.76 7.85
CA ALA A 6 7.65 12.96 7.08
C ALA A 6 8.97 13.64 6.73
N GLY A 7 9.24 13.87 5.44
CA GLY A 7 10.47 14.56 5.02
C GLY A 7 10.41 16.06 5.31
N ASP A 8 11.57 16.68 5.53
CA ASP A 8 11.74 18.14 5.58
C ASP A 8 11.66 18.70 4.14
N PRO A 9 10.70 19.58 3.82
CA PRO A 9 10.58 20.21 2.51
C PRO A 9 11.79 21.06 2.11
N LYS A 10 12.61 21.49 3.08
CA LYS A 10 13.82 22.29 2.85
C LYS A 10 15.05 21.43 2.55
N GLN A 11 14.96 20.11 2.75
CA GLN A 11 16.08 19.19 2.55
C GLN A 11 15.90 18.36 1.28
N ASN A 12 17.02 17.98 0.66
CA ASN A 12 17.02 17.12 -0.53
C ASN A 12 16.75 15.64 -0.17
N TYR A 13 16.81 14.76 -1.18
CA TYR A 13 16.54 13.33 -1.03
C TYR A 13 17.53 12.58 -0.12
N LYS A 14 18.66 13.18 0.29
CA LYS A 14 19.64 12.55 1.19
C LYS A 14 19.26 12.58 2.66
N GLN A 15 18.16 13.26 3.02
CA GLN A 15 17.70 13.36 4.40
C GLN A 15 17.43 11.99 5.08
N GLY A 16 17.13 10.94 4.32
CA GLY A 16 16.91 9.60 4.86
C GLY A 16 15.81 9.58 5.91
N PHE A 17 16.13 9.05 7.10
CA PHE A 17 15.23 8.96 8.26
C PHE A 17 15.53 9.99 9.35
N SER A 18 16.18 11.11 9.00
CA SER A 18 16.55 12.15 9.98
C SER A 18 15.32 12.79 10.66
N THR A 19 14.20 12.83 9.97
CA THR A 19 12.95 13.51 10.38
C THR A 19 11.87 12.56 10.92
N VAL A 20 12.27 11.38 11.39
CA VAL A 20 11.32 10.43 12.03
C VAL A 20 10.80 11.00 13.34
N ILE A 21 9.47 10.92 13.54
CA ILE A 21 8.84 11.25 14.82
C ILE A 21 9.27 10.22 15.86
N LYS A 22 10.12 10.63 16.82
CA LYS A 22 10.57 9.78 17.94
C LYS A 22 9.75 9.96 19.21
N ASP A 23 9.10 11.12 19.38
CA ASP A 23 8.26 11.40 20.53
C ASP A 23 6.94 10.62 20.44
N LYS A 24 6.77 9.68 21.38
CA LYS A 24 5.59 8.84 21.49
C LYS A 24 4.33 9.64 21.84
N GLN A 25 4.42 10.62 22.74
CA GLN A 25 3.25 11.40 23.15
C GLN A 25 2.75 12.24 21.98
N PHE A 26 3.66 12.89 21.26
CA PHE A 26 3.33 13.62 20.04
C PHE A 26 2.70 12.69 18.99
N TYR A 27 3.27 11.50 18.78
CA TYR A 27 2.73 10.51 17.85
C TYR A 27 1.30 10.08 18.24
N ASP A 28 1.10 9.67 19.49
CA ASP A 28 -0.20 9.15 19.96
C ASP A 28 -1.30 10.21 19.86
N GLN A 29 -0.99 11.48 20.17
CA GLN A 29 -1.92 12.61 20.03
C GLN A 29 -2.31 12.88 18.57
N ASN A 30 -1.39 12.67 17.62
CA ASN A 30 -1.60 12.99 16.20
C ASN A 30 -1.95 11.77 15.34
N PHE A 31 -1.93 10.55 15.89
CA PHE A 31 -2.06 9.31 15.14
C PHE A 31 -3.32 9.28 14.27
N TYR A 32 -4.47 9.58 14.87
CA TYR A 32 -5.76 9.60 14.18
C TYR A 32 -5.99 10.80 13.26
N LYS A 33 -5.05 11.76 13.19
CA LYS A 33 -5.09 12.80 12.16
C LYS A 33 -4.89 12.18 10.78
N PHE A 34 -3.92 11.27 10.67
CA PHE A 34 -3.55 10.65 9.39
C PHE A 34 -4.13 9.24 9.24
N PHE A 35 -4.11 8.42 10.28
CA PHE A 35 -4.56 7.02 10.21
C PHE A 35 -6.07 6.87 10.46
N PRO A 36 -6.69 5.79 9.97
CA PRO A 36 -8.10 5.51 10.24
C PRO A 36 -8.33 5.19 11.71
N LYS A 37 -9.45 5.65 12.24
CA LYS A 37 -9.91 5.37 13.62
C LYS A 37 -10.58 4.01 13.64
N SER A 38 -10.45 3.29 14.76
CA SER A 38 -11.19 2.05 14.96
C SER A 38 -12.69 2.33 15.11
N LYS A 39 -13.52 1.30 14.91
CA LYS A 39 -14.97 1.42 15.10
C LYS A 39 -15.33 1.95 16.49
N GLN A 40 -14.64 1.47 17.52
CA GLN A 40 -14.87 1.85 18.93
C GLN A 40 -14.60 3.34 19.19
N VAL A 41 -13.49 3.86 18.64
CA VAL A 41 -13.15 5.28 18.81
C VAL A 41 -14.21 6.16 18.13
N ILE A 42 -14.62 5.79 16.91
CA ILE A 42 -15.65 6.53 16.17
C ILE A 42 -17.00 6.51 16.89
N THR A 43 -17.39 5.35 17.44
CA THR A 43 -18.64 5.24 18.20
C THR A 43 -18.62 6.10 19.46
N ASN A 44 -17.52 6.09 20.20
CA ASN A 44 -17.39 6.86 21.44
C ASN A 44 -17.44 8.37 21.17
N GLU A 45 -16.74 8.85 20.13
CA GLU A 45 -16.76 10.27 19.74
C GLU A 45 -18.12 10.72 19.20
N SER A 46 -18.87 9.82 18.56
CA SER A 46 -20.16 10.13 17.93
C SER A 46 -21.36 9.75 18.80
N GLN A 47 -21.13 9.40 20.06
CA GLN A 47 -22.13 8.83 20.96
C GLN A 47 -23.38 9.73 21.07
N SER A 48 -23.19 11.04 21.21
CA SER A 48 -24.29 12.02 21.30
C SER A 48 -25.18 12.12 20.05
N ILE A 49 -24.65 11.74 18.88
CA ILE A 49 -25.42 11.67 17.62
C ILE A 49 -26.13 10.32 17.55
N LEU A 50 -25.43 9.25 17.94
CA LEU A 50 -25.94 7.88 17.88
C LEU A 50 -27.07 7.63 18.89
N ASP A 51 -27.06 8.29 20.03
CA ASP A 51 -28.09 8.15 21.06
C ASP A 51 -29.41 8.86 20.70
N LYS A 52 -29.40 9.72 19.67
CA LYS A 52 -30.61 10.33 19.10
C LYS A 52 -31.32 9.42 18.09
N ILE A 53 -30.72 8.28 17.74
CA ILE A 53 -31.25 7.33 16.77
C ILE A 53 -31.79 6.13 17.54
N GLU A 54 -33.12 5.99 17.57
CA GLU A 54 -33.79 4.89 18.28
C GLU A 54 -33.67 3.57 17.52
N GLN A 55 -33.71 3.61 16.18
CA GLN A 55 -33.66 2.42 15.35
C GLN A 55 -32.23 1.88 15.22
N LEU A 56 -32.06 0.60 15.58
CA LEU A 56 -30.77 -0.07 15.58
C LEU A 56 -30.12 -0.13 14.18
N GLU A 57 -30.91 -0.37 13.13
CA GLU A 57 -30.40 -0.47 11.76
C GLU A 57 -29.90 0.88 11.22
N GLU A 58 -30.63 1.96 11.51
CA GLU A 58 -30.19 3.32 11.18
C GLU A 58 -28.90 3.69 11.93
N ARG A 59 -28.79 3.29 13.21
CA ARG A 59 -27.57 3.49 14.01
C ARG A 59 -26.37 2.76 13.40
N LYS A 60 -26.54 1.50 12.96
CA LYS A 60 -25.50 0.72 12.28
C LYS A 60 -25.07 1.39 10.97
N LEU A 61 -26.04 1.83 10.16
CA LEU A 61 -25.76 2.52 8.90
C LEU A 61 -24.97 3.81 9.15
N LYS A 62 -25.36 4.57 10.18
CA LYS A 62 -24.67 5.82 10.53
C LYS A 62 -23.23 5.60 10.97
N ILE A 63 -22.98 4.58 11.77
CA ILE A 63 -21.60 4.20 12.16
C ILE A 63 -20.77 3.87 10.92
N LYS A 64 -21.34 3.11 9.98
CA LYS A 64 -20.66 2.74 8.74
C LYS A 64 -20.33 3.97 7.88
N GLU A 65 -21.23 4.93 7.75
CA GLU A 65 -20.98 6.20 7.07
C GLU A 65 -19.83 6.97 7.71
N LEU A 66 -19.82 7.08 9.04
CA LEU A 66 -18.76 7.77 9.79
C LEU A 66 -17.40 7.09 9.63
N GLN A 67 -17.37 5.76 9.59
CA GLN A 67 -16.17 4.98 9.30
C GLN A 67 -15.63 5.30 7.90
N ILE A 68 -16.48 5.27 6.89
CA ILE A 68 -16.09 5.56 5.50
C ILE A 68 -15.58 7.00 5.38
N LYS A 69 -16.26 7.97 6.01
CA LYS A 69 -15.83 9.38 6.00
C LYS A 69 -14.45 9.56 6.63
N ASN A 70 -14.20 8.90 7.75
CA ASN A 70 -12.92 8.99 8.43
C ASN A 70 -11.79 8.26 7.69
N GLU A 71 -12.08 7.12 7.06
CA GLU A 71 -11.12 6.38 6.23
C GLU A 71 -10.75 7.13 4.95
N LYS A 72 -11.74 7.77 4.30
CA LYS A 72 -11.56 8.53 3.04
C LYS A 72 -11.30 10.02 3.25
N LYS A 73 -10.82 10.44 4.42
CA LYS A 73 -10.51 11.84 4.71
C LYS A 73 -9.36 12.36 3.83
N PRO A 74 -9.37 13.65 3.45
CA PRO A 74 -8.30 14.23 2.65
C PRO A 74 -6.96 14.15 3.40
N PHE A 75 -5.89 13.80 2.70
CA PHE A 75 -4.55 13.58 3.27
C PHE A 75 -4.47 12.49 4.36
N GLY A 76 -5.52 11.69 4.52
CA GLY A 76 -5.51 10.50 5.35
C GLY A 76 -4.86 9.31 4.65
N VAL A 77 -4.29 8.42 5.45
CA VAL A 77 -3.86 7.09 5.01
C VAL A 77 -5.10 6.19 5.00
N ALA A 78 -5.38 5.57 3.86
CA ALA A 78 -6.42 4.57 3.73
C ALA A 78 -5.80 3.16 3.72
N TYR A 79 -6.53 2.20 4.26
CA TYR A 79 -6.13 0.79 4.18
C TYR A 79 -6.64 0.21 2.85
N GLU A 80 -5.72 -0.16 1.96
CA GLU A 80 -6.11 -0.75 0.66
C GLU A 80 -6.02 -2.27 0.68
N HIS A 81 -4.85 -2.79 1.04
CA HIS A 81 -4.54 -4.20 0.94
C HIS A 81 -3.68 -4.65 2.12
N CYS A 82 -3.95 -5.85 2.62
CA CYS A 82 -3.07 -6.56 3.53
C CYS A 82 -2.68 -7.89 2.93
N GLY A 83 -1.43 -8.25 3.12
CA GLY A 83 -0.90 -9.55 2.75
C GLY A 83 -0.09 -10.16 3.88
N SER A 84 -0.06 -11.48 3.92
CA SER A 84 0.70 -12.27 4.89
C SER A 84 2.18 -12.37 4.51
N THR A 85 2.48 -12.38 3.21
CA THR A 85 3.84 -12.56 2.70
C THR A 85 4.13 -11.60 1.55
N LEU A 86 5.27 -10.93 1.63
CA LEU A 86 5.78 -9.99 0.61
C LEU A 86 7.23 -10.36 0.30
N ILE A 87 7.55 -10.53 -0.99
CA ILE A 87 8.92 -10.62 -1.50
C ILE A 87 9.14 -9.38 -2.37
N ALA A 88 10.02 -8.48 -1.95
CA ALA A 88 10.33 -7.25 -2.67
C ALA A 88 11.82 -7.24 -3.04
N LEU A 89 12.12 -7.41 -4.32
CA LEU A 89 13.50 -7.45 -4.82
C LEU A 89 14.03 -6.05 -5.18
N ALA A 90 13.16 -5.16 -5.63
CA ALA A 90 13.52 -3.80 -6.02
C ALA A 90 12.30 -2.85 -5.95
N PRO A 91 12.50 -1.52 -6.00
CA PRO A 91 11.40 -0.57 -6.08
C PRO A 91 10.46 -0.89 -7.24
N LYS A 92 9.16 -1.02 -6.95
CA LYS A 92 8.11 -1.39 -7.93
C LYS A 92 8.30 -2.79 -8.56
N ASN A 93 9.08 -3.67 -7.92
CA ASN A 93 9.24 -5.08 -8.26
C ASN A 93 9.00 -5.95 -7.01
N TYR A 94 7.79 -6.48 -6.88
CA TYR A 94 7.41 -7.28 -5.72
C TYR A 94 6.30 -8.29 -5.99
N TRP A 95 6.28 -9.32 -5.18
CA TRP A 95 5.25 -10.35 -5.09
C TRP A 95 4.58 -10.28 -3.71
N LEU A 96 3.26 -10.20 -3.67
CA LEU A 96 2.46 -10.08 -2.46
C LEU A 96 1.35 -11.13 -2.44
N ARG A 97 1.23 -11.87 -1.35
CA ARG A 97 0.10 -12.78 -1.09
C ARG A 97 -0.96 -12.08 -0.26
N GLN A 98 -2.14 -11.86 -0.83
CA GLN A 98 -3.31 -11.24 -0.19
C GLN A 98 -4.34 -12.30 0.19
N GLU A 99 -4.23 -12.89 1.39
CA GLU A 99 -5.13 -13.98 1.82
C GLU A 99 -6.58 -13.55 1.99
N PHE A 100 -6.82 -12.30 2.37
CA PHE A 100 -8.16 -11.77 2.60
C PHE A 100 -8.89 -11.38 1.31
N ASN A 101 -8.18 -11.30 0.18
CA ASN A 101 -8.77 -10.90 -1.10
C ASN A 101 -9.10 -12.13 -1.95
N LYS A 102 -10.37 -12.54 -1.92
CA LYS A 102 -10.86 -13.73 -2.66
C LYS A 102 -10.68 -13.63 -4.18
N LYS A 103 -10.65 -12.42 -4.74
CA LYS A 103 -10.60 -12.21 -6.20
C LYS A 103 -9.19 -12.35 -6.76
N TYR A 104 -8.21 -11.83 -6.04
CA TYR A 104 -6.81 -11.80 -6.46
C TYR A 104 -5.90 -12.11 -5.26
N PRO A 105 -5.76 -13.39 -4.90
CA PRO A 105 -5.00 -13.80 -3.72
C PRO A 105 -3.49 -13.59 -3.87
N VAL A 106 -3.01 -13.41 -5.11
CA VAL A 106 -1.61 -13.18 -5.42
C VAL A 106 -1.50 -11.96 -6.33
N VAL A 107 -0.63 -11.03 -5.94
CA VAL A 107 -0.37 -9.79 -6.68
C VAL A 107 1.11 -9.73 -6.98
N ILE A 108 1.45 -9.67 -8.27
CA ILE A 108 2.80 -9.39 -8.73
C ILE A 108 2.80 -7.97 -9.30
N LYS A 109 3.80 -7.17 -8.96
CA LYS A 109 4.00 -5.84 -9.52
C LYS A 109 5.40 -5.78 -10.10
N LEU A 110 5.46 -5.43 -11.38
CA LEU A 110 6.70 -5.23 -12.12
C LEU A 110 6.63 -3.87 -12.82
N LYS A 111 7.70 -3.10 -12.75
CA LYS A 111 7.79 -1.81 -13.43
C LYS A 111 8.00 -2.02 -14.93
N GLY A 112 7.11 -1.45 -15.75
CA GLY A 112 7.27 -1.38 -17.20
C GLY A 112 7.12 -2.72 -17.93
N MET A 113 6.63 -3.77 -17.28
CA MET A 113 6.45 -5.08 -17.88
C MET A 113 5.02 -5.58 -17.72
N SER A 114 4.49 -6.20 -18.77
CA SER A 114 3.19 -6.88 -18.71
C SER A 114 3.37 -8.30 -18.16
N LEU A 115 2.64 -8.63 -17.09
CA LEU A 115 2.65 -9.98 -16.53
C LEU A 115 2.07 -11.03 -17.49
N LYS A 116 1.07 -10.65 -18.30
CA LYS A 116 0.44 -11.58 -19.26
C LYS A 116 1.45 -12.14 -20.27
N MET A 117 2.39 -11.30 -20.70
CA MET A 117 3.45 -11.67 -21.64
C MET A 117 4.67 -12.31 -20.95
N ASN A 118 4.72 -12.25 -19.62
CA ASN A 118 5.85 -12.70 -18.81
C ASN A 118 5.35 -13.67 -17.73
N SER A 119 4.60 -14.70 -18.13
CA SER A 119 4.01 -15.69 -17.23
C SER A 119 5.06 -16.50 -16.45
N GLN A 120 6.31 -16.55 -16.94
CA GLN A 120 7.44 -17.14 -16.23
C GLN A 120 7.80 -16.40 -14.92
N ILE A 121 7.36 -15.16 -14.76
CA ILE A 121 7.60 -14.38 -13.54
C ILE A 121 6.49 -14.68 -12.53
N ASN A 122 6.70 -15.76 -11.78
CA ASN A 122 5.80 -16.25 -10.73
C ASN A 122 6.50 -16.30 -9.36
N LYS A 123 5.83 -16.80 -8.32
CA LYS A 123 6.42 -16.91 -6.97
C LYS A 123 7.75 -17.67 -6.96
N ASP A 124 7.79 -18.81 -7.66
CA ASP A 124 8.95 -19.70 -7.68
C ASP A 124 10.15 -19.03 -8.35
N ALA A 125 9.92 -18.21 -9.38
CA ALA A 125 10.95 -17.38 -9.98
C ALA A 125 11.59 -16.43 -8.95
N TYR A 126 10.79 -15.78 -8.10
CA TYR A 126 11.33 -14.93 -7.04
C TYR A 126 12.13 -15.74 -6.00
N GLU A 127 11.60 -16.89 -5.57
CA GLU A 127 12.29 -17.75 -4.60
C GLU A 127 13.60 -18.32 -5.14
N ASN A 128 13.61 -18.80 -6.39
CA ASN A 128 14.79 -19.36 -7.04
C ASN A 128 15.86 -18.28 -7.26
N ASN A 129 15.47 -17.06 -7.64
CA ASN A 129 16.42 -15.96 -7.78
C ASN A 129 17.12 -15.65 -6.44
N ILE A 130 16.42 -15.77 -5.32
CA ILE A 130 16.99 -15.55 -3.99
C ILE A 130 17.87 -16.74 -3.56
N LYS A 131 17.36 -17.97 -3.69
CA LYS A 131 18.04 -19.18 -3.19
C LYS A 131 19.24 -19.58 -4.05
N ASN A 132 19.08 -19.50 -5.36
CA ASN A 132 20.01 -20.06 -6.34
C ASN A 132 20.74 -18.99 -7.16
N GLY A 133 20.44 -17.69 -6.95
CA GLY A 133 21.05 -16.59 -7.71
C GLY A 133 20.67 -16.57 -9.18
N THR A 134 19.53 -17.17 -9.56
CA THR A 134 19.10 -17.23 -10.96
C THR A 134 18.65 -15.87 -11.50
N VAL A 135 18.70 -15.72 -12.82
CA VAL A 135 18.25 -14.51 -13.52
C VAL A 135 17.09 -14.86 -14.43
N VAL A 136 15.92 -14.29 -14.18
CA VAL A 136 14.74 -14.43 -15.04
C VAL A 136 14.60 -13.20 -15.91
N LYS A 137 14.77 -13.39 -17.23
CA LYS A 137 14.57 -12.32 -18.22
C LYS A 137 13.08 -12.20 -18.56
N GLY A 138 12.63 -10.98 -18.84
CA GLY A 138 11.30 -10.77 -19.38
C GLY A 138 11.28 -9.69 -20.45
N LYS A 139 10.24 -9.73 -21.29
CA LYS A 139 10.04 -8.88 -22.44
C LYS A 139 9.24 -7.64 -22.05
N ASN A 140 9.80 -6.47 -22.33
CA ASN A 140 9.11 -5.19 -22.17
C ASN A 140 8.43 -4.82 -23.49
N THR A 141 7.14 -4.50 -23.44
CA THR A 141 6.35 -4.07 -24.60
C THR A 141 5.93 -2.61 -24.53
N SER A 142 6.14 -1.95 -23.39
CA SER A 142 5.72 -0.57 -23.15
C SER A 142 6.76 0.44 -23.65
N LEU A 143 8.04 0.08 -23.67
CA LEU A 143 9.10 0.89 -24.26
C LEU A 143 9.12 0.69 -25.78
N ARG A 144 8.17 1.32 -26.48
CA ARG A 144 8.19 1.44 -27.95
C ARG A 144 9.31 2.34 -28.48
N GLN A 145 10.02 3.06 -27.60
CA GLN A 145 11.01 4.09 -27.97
C GLN A 145 12.36 3.56 -28.50
N HIS A 146 12.55 2.24 -28.65
CA HIS A 146 13.84 1.66 -29.05
C HIS A 146 13.78 0.63 -30.20
N ILE A 147 12.62 0.29 -30.74
CA ILE A 147 12.58 -0.69 -31.84
C ILE A 147 13.27 -0.13 -33.09
N GLU A 148 13.15 1.18 -33.37
CA GLU A 148 13.70 1.80 -34.57
C GLU A 148 15.22 2.09 -34.54
N ARG A 149 15.95 1.83 -33.44
CA ARG A 149 17.41 2.13 -33.37
C ARG A 149 18.33 0.94 -33.50
N ASN A 150 17.80 -0.29 -33.53
CA ASN A 150 18.62 -1.49 -33.57
C ASN A 150 18.48 -2.27 -34.89
N GLU A 151 17.81 -1.71 -35.91
CA GLU A 151 17.67 -2.34 -37.23
C GLU A 151 18.68 -1.81 -38.28
N GLU A 152 19.57 -0.87 -37.92
CA GLU A 152 20.56 -0.28 -38.87
C GLU A 152 22.03 -0.58 -38.54
N ASP A 153 22.34 -1.56 -37.71
CA ASP A 153 23.74 -2.00 -37.47
C ASP A 153 23.86 -3.55 -37.57
N GLU A 154 23.63 -4.10 -38.76
CA GLU A 154 24.21 -5.36 -39.26
C GLU A 154 24.92 -5.09 -40.59
#